data_AF-A1BIL6-F1
#
_entry.id   AF-A1BIL6-F1
#
_cell.length_a   1.000
_cell.length_b   1.000
_cell.length_c   1.000
_cell.angle_alpha   90.00
_cell.angle_beta   90.00
_cell.angle_gamma   90.00
#
_symmetry.space_group_name_H-M   'P 1'
#
loop_
_entity.id
_entity.type
_entity.pdbx_description
1 polymer ?
#
loop_
_entity_poly.entity_id
_entity_poly.type
_entity_poly.pdbx_seq_one_letter_code
_entity_poly.pdbx_strand_id
1 'polypeptide(L)'
;MITLNLISIKRNQSNSNNFDNIGFILLTGNSKTLKVAWHELVKPEGTVPLATSLNFLTNKFWFKLNKGFGNGAFPKSFDAITKAQIVLSTELNESIGVKYEELQTQFKAGKLTEEQAKARIINLRSRVRKPEDIERDDVLSVLDTITEDSLEQFIQEQEHFKIESAKQVEENIQLRESLELKEQELENKEKEALKLKNEAIQKELENNRKLLSTKKSLLREKDNVKKDLLIKKVTIDKEAFKSYQIFKLIIGLSLISLYALICFIIWKMDWNIIEAWTYVAGILLSNLFPIFYLLIFEKDINPKRYLTNRKLKIDSKTYEKFKFDIERLKALEQEIDDLNNEIDELKKASTQHMV
;
A
#
# COMPACT_ATOMS: atom_id res chain seq x y z
N MET A 1 71.48 69.19 -7.02
CA MET A 1 71.81 69.82 -5.72
C MET A 1 71.81 71.35 -5.82
N ILE A 2 72.33 71.94 -6.90
CA ILE A 2 72.33 73.40 -7.18
C ILE A 2 70.92 74.02 -7.12
N THR A 3 69.88 73.28 -7.53
CA THR A 3 68.49 73.74 -7.57
C THR A 3 67.82 73.92 -6.21
N LEU A 4 68.12 73.07 -5.21
CA LEU A 4 67.56 73.24 -3.85
C LEU A 4 68.20 74.44 -3.13
N ASN A 5 69.50 74.63 -3.33
CA ASN A 5 70.23 75.76 -2.77
C ASN A 5 69.73 77.10 -3.32
N LEU A 6 69.44 77.17 -4.62
CA LEU A 6 68.86 78.35 -5.26
C LEU A 6 67.52 78.75 -4.63
N ILE A 7 66.64 77.79 -4.34
CA ILE A 7 65.36 78.05 -3.69
C ILE A 7 65.55 78.51 -2.24
N SER A 8 66.50 77.92 -1.51
CA SER A 8 66.85 78.36 -0.16
C SER A 8 67.34 79.82 -0.13
N ILE A 9 68.19 80.21 -1.08
CA ILE A 9 68.66 81.59 -1.24
C ILE A 9 67.50 82.53 -1.58
N LYS A 10 66.61 82.15 -2.51
CA LYS A 10 65.41 82.94 -2.87
C LYS A 10 64.43 83.11 -1.71
N ARG A 11 64.47 82.22 -0.72
CA ARG A 11 63.72 82.32 0.55
C ARG A 11 64.47 83.11 1.65
N ASN A 12 65.60 83.75 1.35
CA ASN A 12 66.47 84.45 2.31
C ASN A 12 66.93 83.56 3.48
N GLN A 13 67.05 82.24 3.29
CA GLN A 13 67.28 81.26 4.37
C GLN A 13 66.26 81.32 5.52
N SER A 14 65.16 82.06 5.33
CA SER A 14 64.07 82.16 6.29
C SER A 14 63.18 80.94 6.13
N ASN A 15 63.15 80.11 7.16
CA ASN A 15 62.18 79.01 7.31
C ASN A 15 60.82 79.59 7.70
N SER A 16 60.16 80.32 6.79
CA SER A 16 58.82 80.85 7.05
C SER A 16 57.86 79.67 7.26
N ASN A 17 57.33 79.56 8.48
CA ASN A 17 56.61 78.37 8.97
C ASN A 17 55.19 78.20 8.41
N ASN A 18 54.84 78.85 7.29
CA ASN A 18 53.54 78.70 6.66
C ASN A 18 53.63 78.71 5.15
N PHE A 19 52.98 77.73 4.51
CA PHE A 19 52.90 77.56 3.05
C PHE A 19 52.46 78.83 2.31
N ASP A 20 51.66 79.68 2.95
CA ASP A 20 51.12 80.90 2.34
C ASP A 20 52.21 81.98 2.14
N ASN A 21 53.30 81.92 2.92
CA ASN A 21 54.36 82.94 2.97
C ASN A 21 55.74 82.41 2.54
N ILE A 22 55.80 81.28 1.84
CA ILE A 22 57.09 80.65 1.44
C ILE A 22 57.72 81.29 0.19
N GLY A 23 56.95 82.06 -0.59
CA GLY A 23 57.39 82.73 -1.82
C GLY A 23 57.69 81.79 -2.99
N PHE A 24 58.69 80.92 -2.84
CA PHE A 24 59.21 80.05 -3.91
C PHE A 24 59.21 78.60 -3.45
N ILE A 25 58.81 77.63 -4.30
CA ILE A 25 58.95 76.19 -4.00
C ILE A 25 59.31 75.44 -5.27
N LEU A 26 60.18 74.42 -5.16
CA LEU A 26 60.54 73.61 -6.32
C LEU A 26 59.51 72.49 -6.52
N LEU A 27 58.82 72.51 -7.65
CA LEU A 27 57.99 71.39 -8.08
C LEU A 27 58.85 70.39 -8.87
N THR A 28 58.90 69.13 -8.42
CA THR A 28 59.66 68.08 -9.11
C THR A 28 59.07 66.69 -8.89
N GLY A 29 59.15 65.82 -9.91
CA GLY A 29 58.82 64.40 -9.84
C GLY A 29 60.03 63.49 -9.53
N ASN A 30 61.24 64.05 -9.38
CA ASN A 30 62.43 63.25 -9.12
C ASN A 30 62.49 62.78 -7.66
N SER A 31 62.34 61.46 -7.44
CA SER A 31 62.33 60.83 -6.12
C SER A 31 63.57 61.14 -5.27
N LYS A 32 64.77 61.21 -5.87
CA LYS A 32 66.01 61.54 -5.12
C LYS A 32 65.97 62.96 -4.57
N THR A 33 65.50 63.92 -5.37
CA THR A 33 65.37 65.32 -4.94
C THR A 33 64.31 65.48 -3.84
N LEU A 34 63.20 64.74 -3.94
CA LEU A 34 62.15 64.73 -2.94
C LEU A 34 62.65 64.14 -1.61
N LYS A 35 63.34 63.00 -1.62
CA LYS A 35 63.91 62.40 -0.40
C LYS A 35 64.84 63.37 0.33
N VAL A 36 65.70 64.09 -0.39
CA VAL A 36 66.61 65.08 0.21
C VAL A 36 65.85 66.29 0.76
N ALA A 37 64.86 66.80 0.04
CA ALA A 37 64.07 67.96 0.48
C ALA A 37 63.17 67.67 1.70
N TRP A 38 62.85 66.40 1.94
CA TRP A 38 62.01 65.94 3.04
C TRP A 38 62.80 65.33 4.21
N HIS A 39 64.13 65.32 4.12
CA HIS A 39 65.00 64.83 5.18
C HIS A 39 64.95 65.78 6.39
N GLU A 40 64.95 65.23 7.61
CA GLU A 40 64.77 65.97 8.86
C GLU A 40 65.80 67.11 9.06
N LEU A 41 67.06 66.88 8.66
CA LEU A 41 68.12 67.90 8.68
C LEU A 41 67.87 69.10 7.76
N VAL A 42 67.13 68.90 6.66
CA VAL A 42 66.84 69.94 5.66
C VAL A 42 65.52 70.63 5.95
N LYS A 43 64.58 69.90 6.55
CA LYS A 43 63.23 70.34 6.88
C LYS A 43 62.96 70.07 8.36
N PRO A 44 63.26 71.03 9.25
CA PRO A 44 62.82 70.98 10.65
C PRO A 44 61.29 70.87 10.75
N GLU A 45 60.80 70.31 11.86
CA GLU A 45 59.36 70.16 12.07
C GLU A 45 58.59 71.48 11.92
N GLY A 46 57.43 71.41 11.27
CA GLY A 46 56.58 72.58 11.00
C GLY A 46 56.98 73.42 9.77
N THR A 47 58.12 73.16 9.12
CA THR A 47 58.56 73.91 7.94
C THR A 47 58.04 73.32 6.62
N VAL A 48 57.96 74.14 5.56
CA VAL A 48 57.60 73.68 4.22
C VAL A 48 58.86 73.25 3.46
N PRO A 49 58.91 72.03 2.90
CA PRO A 49 60.09 71.53 2.19
C PRO A 49 60.48 72.43 1.01
N LEU A 50 61.77 72.38 0.66
CA LEU A 50 62.32 73.13 -0.47
C LEU A 50 61.80 72.61 -1.83
N ALA A 51 61.49 71.31 -1.91
CA ALA A 51 60.92 70.67 -3.10
C ALA A 51 59.77 69.72 -2.77
N THR A 52 58.75 69.72 -3.63
CA THR A 52 57.54 68.93 -3.46
C THR A 52 57.06 68.31 -4.76
N SER A 53 56.27 67.25 -4.66
CA SER A 53 55.56 66.66 -5.79
C SER A 53 54.33 67.50 -6.15
N LEU A 54 53.81 67.27 -7.36
CA LEU A 54 52.57 67.91 -7.81
C LEU A 54 51.41 67.56 -6.88
N ASN A 55 51.31 66.28 -6.47
CA ASN A 55 50.29 65.79 -5.54
C ASN A 55 50.30 66.56 -4.21
N PHE A 56 51.47 66.85 -3.65
CA PHE A 56 51.56 67.62 -2.41
C PHE A 56 51.03 69.05 -2.59
N LEU A 57 51.40 69.72 -3.69
CA LEU A 57 50.92 71.07 -3.98
C LEU A 57 49.42 71.09 -4.25
N THR A 58 48.90 70.19 -5.08
CA THR A 58 47.46 70.10 -5.37
C THR A 58 46.67 69.82 -4.10
N ASN A 59 47.15 68.95 -3.22
CA ASN A 59 46.49 68.67 -1.94
C ASN A 59 46.54 69.88 -1.00
N LYS A 60 47.67 70.60 -0.96
CA LYS A 60 47.82 71.78 -0.11
C LYS A 60 46.96 72.94 -0.61
N PHE A 61 46.94 73.16 -1.91
CA PHE A 61 46.06 74.14 -2.56
C PHE A 61 44.60 73.76 -2.35
N TRP A 62 44.22 72.50 -2.57
CA TRP A 62 42.86 72.04 -2.32
C TRP A 62 42.44 72.27 -0.87
N PHE A 63 43.26 71.88 0.11
CA PHE A 63 42.99 72.11 1.52
C PHE A 63 42.85 73.61 1.88
N LYS A 64 43.65 74.47 1.26
CA LYS A 64 43.61 75.92 1.49
C LYS A 64 42.43 76.59 0.78
N LEU A 65 42.14 76.20 -0.46
CA LEU A 65 41.03 76.70 -1.28
C LEU A 65 39.67 76.22 -0.77
N ASN A 66 39.60 75.02 -0.21
CA ASN A 66 38.35 74.42 0.29
C ASN A 66 37.96 74.91 1.71
N LYS A 67 38.59 75.99 2.20
CA LYS A 67 38.08 76.75 3.37
C LYS A 67 36.94 77.72 3.02
N GLY A 68 36.37 77.65 1.81
CA GLY A 68 35.21 78.48 1.43
C GLY A 68 34.42 78.11 0.16
N PHE A 69 34.74 77.04 -0.58
CA PHE A 69 34.06 76.75 -1.87
C PHE A 69 33.80 75.26 -2.20
N GLY A 70 33.36 74.42 -1.24
CA GLY A 70 32.92 73.06 -1.59
C GLY A 70 32.17 72.32 -0.47
N ASN A 71 31.09 71.62 -0.84
CA ASN A 71 30.16 70.88 0.04
C ASN A 71 30.79 69.65 0.75
N GLY A 72 31.80 69.84 1.61
CA GLY A 72 32.23 68.84 2.60
C GLY A 72 32.73 67.48 2.09
N ALA A 73 32.78 67.24 0.78
CA ALA A 73 33.21 65.98 0.21
C ALA A 73 34.74 65.92 0.12
N PHE A 74 35.37 65.22 1.07
CA PHE A 74 36.78 64.84 0.96
C PHE A 74 36.94 63.77 -0.15
N PRO A 75 38.08 63.72 -0.85
CA PRO A 75 38.37 62.60 -1.75
C PRO A 75 38.33 61.27 -0.98
N LYS A 76 37.76 60.21 -1.58
CA LYS A 76 37.70 58.87 -0.95
C LYS A 76 39.08 58.35 -0.49
N SER A 77 40.16 58.81 -1.11
CA SER A 77 41.55 58.51 -0.68
C SER A 77 41.92 59.06 0.71
N PHE A 78 41.15 60.00 1.26
CA PHE A 78 41.29 60.51 2.63
C PHE A 78 40.35 59.84 3.63
N ASP A 79 39.42 58.97 3.19
CA ASP A 79 38.55 58.23 4.10
C ASP A 79 39.36 57.19 4.89
N ALA A 80 39.23 57.22 6.21
CA ALA A 80 39.89 56.29 7.11
C ALA A 80 39.49 54.84 6.82
N ILE A 81 38.25 54.62 6.37
CA ILE A 81 37.73 53.30 6.02
C ILE A 81 38.45 52.75 4.79
N THR A 82 38.59 53.55 3.73
CA THR A 82 39.28 53.13 2.51
C THR A 82 40.76 52.82 2.78
N LYS A 83 41.41 53.56 3.69
CA LYS A 83 42.79 53.24 4.11
C LYS A 83 42.87 51.93 4.89
N ALA A 84 41.94 51.68 5.80
CA ALA A 84 41.89 50.42 6.54
C ALA A 84 41.64 49.22 5.61
N GLN A 85 40.75 49.37 4.62
CA GLN A 85 40.49 48.34 3.59
C GLN A 85 41.73 48.02 2.75
N ILE A 86 42.48 49.05 2.34
CA ILE A 86 43.73 48.85 1.59
C ILE A 86 44.74 48.08 2.44
N VAL A 87 44.95 48.48 3.69
CA VAL A 87 45.90 47.83 4.61
C VAL A 87 45.51 46.38 4.90
N LEU A 88 44.23 46.12 5.18
CA LEU A 88 43.72 44.76 5.43
C LEU A 88 43.84 43.87 4.19
N SER A 89 43.53 44.39 2.99
CA SER A 89 43.68 43.64 1.75
C SER A 89 45.15 43.32 1.45
N THR A 90 46.07 44.26 1.71
CA THR A 90 47.50 43.99 1.54
C THR A 90 47.98 42.93 2.52
N GLU A 91 47.61 43.02 3.79
CA GLU A 91 48.04 42.07 4.83
C GLU A 91 47.45 40.67 4.59
N LEU A 92 46.17 40.58 4.22
CA LEU A 92 45.51 39.32 3.87
C LEU A 92 46.19 38.65 2.67
N ASN A 93 46.43 39.42 1.60
CA ASN A 93 47.04 38.90 0.38
C ASN A 93 48.50 38.49 0.61
N GLU A 94 49.23 39.20 1.47
CA GLU A 94 50.58 38.83 1.89
C GLU A 94 50.58 37.53 2.71
N SER A 95 49.67 37.39 3.68
CA SER A 95 49.46 36.16 4.45
C SER A 95 49.11 34.96 3.56
N ILE A 96 48.24 35.14 2.57
CA ILE A 96 47.92 34.11 1.57
C ILE A 96 49.16 33.77 0.73
N GLY A 97 49.98 34.75 0.38
CA GLY A 97 51.26 34.56 -0.30
C GLY A 97 52.20 33.63 0.49
N VAL A 98 52.36 33.88 1.79
CA VAL A 98 53.14 33.03 2.69
C VAL A 98 52.57 31.60 2.72
N LYS A 99 51.25 31.43 2.83
CA LYS A 99 50.58 30.12 2.81
C LYS A 99 50.80 29.36 1.49
N TYR A 100 50.93 30.06 0.35
CA TYR A 100 51.30 29.44 -0.93
C TYR A 100 52.75 28.94 -0.95
N GLU A 101 53.69 29.71 -0.37
CA GLU A 101 55.10 29.31 -0.26
C GLU A 101 55.27 28.11 0.67
N GLU A 102 54.54 28.08 1.79
CA GLU A 102 54.48 26.95 2.70
C GLU A 102 53.92 25.70 2.01
N LEU A 103 52.81 25.83 1.30
CA LEU A 103 52.22 24.75 0.49
C LEU A 103 53.23 24.19 -0.52
N GLN A 104 53.93 25.08 -1.23
CA GLN A 104 54.94 24.68 -2.22
C GLN A 104 56.09 23.90 -1.56
N THR A 105 56.51 24.33 -0.37
CA THR A 105 57.57 23.67 0.40
C THR A 105 57.13 22.31 0.91
N GLN A 106 55.90 22.19 1.44
CA GLN A 106 55.32 20.93 1.92
C GLN A 106 55.12 19.92 0.77
N PHE A 107 54.71 20.38 -0.42
CA PHE A 107 54.58 19.54 -1.61
C PHE A 107 55.95 19.04 -2.11
N LYS A 108 56.96 19.93 -2.19
CA LYS A 108 58.33 19.55 -2.55
C LYS A 108 58.96 18.57 -1.56
N ALA A 109 58.61 18.68 -0.28
CA ALA A 109 59.03 17.76 0.78
C ALA A 109 58.27 16.41 0.78
N GLY A 110 57.32 16.21 -0.15
CA GLY A 110 56.55 14.97 -0.27
C GLY A 110 55.52 14.73 0.83
N LYS A 111 55.22 15.75 1.65
CA LYS A 111 54.24 15.64 2.75
C LYS A 111 52.78 15.70 2.28
N LEU A 112 52.54 16.06 1.01
CA LEU A 112 51.21 16.28 0.44
C LEU A 112 51.03 15.51 -0.85
N THR A 113 49.85 14.93 -1.04
CA THR A 113 49.46 14.32 -2.32
C THR A 113 49.05 15.38 -3.33
N GLU A 114 49.10 15.04 -4.62
CA GLU A 114 48.73 15.96 -5.72
C GLU A 114 47.28 16.45 -5.61
N GLU A 115 46.35 15.58 -5.18
CA GLU A 115 44.95 15.95 -4.99
C GLU A 115 44.77 16.92 -3.81
N GLN A 116 45.47 16.69 -2.70
CA GLN A 116 45.47 17.60 -1.55
C GLN A 116 46.07 18.95 -1.92
N ALA A 117 47.15 18.98 -2.70
CA ALA A 117 47.75 20.22 -3.19
C ALA A 117 46.79 21.01 -4.09
N LYS A 118 46.11 20.35 -5.03
CA LYS A 118 45.11 20.99 -5.91
C LYS A 118 43.94 21.58 -5.12
N ALA A 119 43.39 20.83 -4.17
CA ALA A 119 42.30 21.30 -3.32
C ALA A 119 42.71 22.53 -2.50
N ARG A 120 43.92 22.52 -1.92
CA ARG A 120 44.47 23.64 -1.16
C ARG A 120 44.70 24.89 -2.02
N ILE A 121 45.18 24.74 -3.25
CA ILE A 121 45.33 25.87 -4.18
C ILE A 121 43.97 26.51 -4.48
N ILE A 122 42.93 25.70 -4.73
CA ILE A 122 41.59 26.21 -5.01
C ILE A 122 41.04 26.99 -3.80
N ASN A 123 41.21 26.46 -2.60
CA ASN A 123 40.79 27.11 -1.36
C ASN A 123 41.51 28.45 -1.15
N LEU A 124 42.85 28.48 -1.26
CA LEU A 124 43.63 29.71 -1.13
C LEU A 124 43.27 30.76 -2.19
N ARG A 125 42.99 30.34 -3.44
CA ARG A 125 42.55 31.26 -4.51
C ARG A 125 41.21 31.92 -4.21
N SER A 126 40.29 31.19 -3.59
CA SER A 126 38.96 31.72 -3.25
C SER A 126 38.97 32.77 -2.15
N ARG A 127 40.07 32.86 -1.37
CA ARG A 127 40.22 33.77 -0.23
C ARG A 127 40.94 35.09 -0.54
N VAL A 128 41.46 35.26 -1.77
CA VAL A 128 42.11 36.51 -2.20
C VAL A 128 41.06 37.60 -2.39
N ARG A 129 41.26 38.77 -1.77
CA ARG A 129 40.30 39.90 -1.79
C ARG A 129 40.96 41.19 -2.25
N LYS A 130 40.23 42.01 -3.02
CA LYS A 130 40.62 43.41 -3.29
C LYS A 130 40.11 44.33 -2.18
N PRO A 131 40.67 45.55 -2.01
CA PRO A 131 40.21 46.48 -0.99
C PRO A 131 38.71 46.80 -1.09
N GLU A 132 38.16 46.82 -2.30
CA GLU A 132 36.75 47.09 -2.55
C GLU A 132 35.83 45.93 -2.15
N ASP A 133 36.37 44.72 -2.04
CA ASP A 133 35.63 43.49 -1.70
C ASP A 133 35.52 43.27 -0.18
N ILE A 134 36.17 44.11 0.64
CA ILE A 134 36.15 44.00 2.12
C ILE A 134 35.04 44.89 2.67
N GLU A 135 33.85 44.30 2.86
CA GLU A 135 32.69 44.94 3.49
C GLU A 135 32.75 44.82 5.02
N ARG A 136 31.99 45.67 5.74
CA ARG A 136 32.06 45.77 7.22
C ARG A 136 31.73 44.46 7.95
N ASP A 137 30.88 43.63 7.36
CA ASP A 137 30.43 42.36 7.96
C ASP A 137 31.41 41.20 7.71
N ASP A 138 32.36 41.37 6.78
CA ASP A 138 33.34 40.33 6.38
C ASP A 138 34.72 40.53 7.03
N VAL A 139 34.88 41.52 7.91
CA VAL A 139 36.17 41.83 8.55
C VAL A 139 36.61 40.72 9.51
N LEU A 140 35.67 40.07 10.21
CA LEU A 140 35.98 38.96 11.12
C LEU A 140 36.48 37.72 10.37
N SER A 141 35.85 37.37 9.24
CA SER A 141 36.28 36.23 8.41
C SER A 141 37.67 36.45 7.77
N VAL A 142 37.98 37.69 7.41
CA VAL A 142 39.30 38.12 6.93
C VAL A 142 40.35 37.99 8.02
N LEU A 143 40.03 38.40 9.25
CA LEU A 143 40.91 38.28 10.41
C LEU A 143 41.11 36.81 10.84
N ASP A 144 40.08 35.98 10.79
CA ASP A 144 40.16 34.53 11.06
C ASP A 144 41.07 33.83 10.03
N THR A 145 41.01 34.25 8.77
CA THR A 145 41.91 33.72 7.72
C THR A 145 43.38 34.09 7.96
N ILE A 146 43.63 35.27 8.55
CA ILE A 146 44.98 35.74 8.91
C ILE A 146 45.48 35.03 10.17
N THR A 147 44.61 34.69 11.11
CA THR A 147 44.97 34.15 12.44
C THR A 147 44.93 32.63 12.54
N GLU A 148 44.18 31.92 11.70
CA GLU A 148 43.93 30.49 11.88
C GLU A 148 44.66 29.57 10.89
N ASP A 149 45.01 28.38 11.41
CA ASP A 149 45.62 27.24 10.73
C ASP A 149 44.57 26.45 9.91
N SER A 150 43.80 27.19 9.10
CA SER A 150 42.65 26.75 8.27
C SER A 150 42.92 25.57 7.33
N LEU A 151 44.18 25.15 7.22
CA LEU A 151 44.64 24.08 6.36
C LEU A 151 44.45 22.70 7.01
N GLU A 152 44.59 22.62 8.33
CA GLU A 152 44.47 21.37 9.09
C GLU A 152 43.00 21.00 9.31
N GLN A 153 42.13 21.97 9.56
CA GLN A 153 40.68 21.76 9.59
C GLN A 153 40.15 21.17 8.27
N PHE A 154 40.62 21.66 7.12
CA PHE A 154 40.19 21.13 5.82
C PHE A 154 40.64 19.67 5.59
N ILE A 155 41.82 19.28 6.05
CA ILE A 155 42.27 17.87 5.98
C ILE A 155 41.40 17.00 6.88
N GLN A 156 41.15 17.44 8.11
CA GLN A 156 40.35 16.70 9.08
C GLN A 156 38.92 16.48 8.57
N GLU A 157 38.30 17.50 7.97
CA GLU A 157 36.99 17.37 7.33
C GLU A 157 37.02 16.36 6.16
N GLN A 158 38.01 16.46 5.27
CA GLN A 158 38.11 15.54 4.14
C GLN A 158 38.33 14.09 4.57
N GLU A 159 39.14 13.86 5.60
CA GLU A 159 39.33 12.53 6.20
C GLU A 159 38.08 12.02 6.89
N HIS A 160 37.38 12.89 7.64
CA HIS A 160 36.10 12.56 8.27
C HIS A 160 35.06 12.11 7.22
N PHE A 161 34.90 12.85 6.14
CA PHE A 161 33.99 12.49 5.05
C PHE A 161 34.37 11.16 4.37
N LYS A 162 35.66 10.87 4.20
CA LYS A 162 36.11 9.58 3.66
C LYS A 162 35.78 8.42 4.61
N ILE A 163 35.97 8.60 5.91
CA ILE A 163 35.66 7.58 6.92
C ILE A 163 34.15 7.34 7.00
N GLU A 164 33.34 8.40 6.99
CA GLU A 164 31.88 8.30 7.08
C GLU A 164 31.28 7.63 5.84
N SER A 165 31.75 8.01 4.64
CA SER A 165 31.33 7.36 3.40
C SER A 165 31.74 5.88 3.35
N ALA A 166 32.94 5.52 3.83
CA ALA A 166 33.36 4.12 3.94
C ALA A 166 32.44 3.33 4.89
N LYS A 167 32.09 3.89 6.06
CA LYS A 167 31.16 3.28 7.00
C LYS A 167 29.77 3.09 6.41
N GLN A 168 29.23 4.10 5.73
CA GLN A 168 27.93 4.00 5.06
C GLN A 168 27.91 2.93 3.96
N VAL A 169 29.01 2.76 3.22
CA VAL A 169 29.13 1.69 2.22
C VAL A 169 29.10 0.33 2.91
N GLU A 170 29.83 0.17 4.00
CA GLU A 170 29.87 -1.09 4.75
C GLU A 170 28.52 -1.43 5.39
N GLU A 171 27.85 -0.46 6.01
CA GLU A 171 26.49 -0.62 6.53
C GLU A 171 25.48 -0.97 5.42
N ASN A 172 25.57 -0.33 4.25
CA ASN A 172 24.70 -0.68 3.11
C ASN A 172 24.92 -2.10 2.60
N ILE A 173 26.18 -2.58 2.58
CA ILE A 173 26.49 -3.95 2.20
C ILE A 173 25.88 -4.93 3.21
N GLN A 174 26.09 -4.70 4.51
CA GLN A 174 25.51 -5.54 5.57
C GLN A 174 23.98 -5.54 5.54
N LEU A 175 23.37 -4.38 5.33
CA LEU A 175 21.92 -4.26 5.21
C LEU A 175 21.39 -5.03 4.01
N ARG A 176 22.05 -4.95 2.85
CA ARG A 176 21.69 -5.71 1.66
C ARG A 176 21.78 -7.21 1.88
N GLU A 177 22.86 -7.71 2.46
CA GLU A 177 23.01 -9.13 2.78
C GLU A 177 21.91 -9.60 3.77
N SER A 178 21.61 -8.79 4.79
CA SER A 178 20.55 -9.10 5.75
C SER A 178 19.15 -9.11 5.13
N LEU A 179 18.91 -8.25 4.13
CA LEU A 179 17.65 -8.20 3.39
C LEU A 179 17.51 -9.42 2.47
N GLU A 180 18.55 -9.78 1.74
CA GLU A 180 18.55 -10.97 0.87
C GLU A 180 18.28 -12.25 1.69
N LEU A 181 18.91 -12.40 2.86
CA LEU A 181 18.65 -13.52 3.76
C LEU A 181 17.20 -13.56 4.26
N LYS A 182 16.64 -12.40 4.63
CA LYS A 182 15.24 -12.30 5.06
C LYS A 182 14.26 -12.58 3.94
N GLU A 183 14.55 -12.12 2.72
CA GLU A 183 13.72 -12.41 1.54
C GLU A 183 13.71 -13.91 1.23
N GLN A 184 14.87 -14.57 1.28
CA GLN A 184 14.95 -16.03 1.13
C GLN A 184 14.18 -16.77 2.22
N GLU A 185 14.28 -16.33 3.48
CA GLU A 185 13.53 -16.93 4.58
C GLU A 185 12.02 -16.75 4.40
N LEU A 186 11.58 -15.57 3.93
CA LEU A 186 10.19 -15.29 3.64
C LEU A 186 9.66 -16.16 2.49
N GLU A 187 10.42 -16.25 1.39
CA GLU A 187 10.05 -17.08 0.23
C GLU A 187 9.92 -18.57 0.62
N ASN A 188 10.83 -19.06 1.48
CA ASN A 188 10.75 -20.43 1.99
C ASN A 188 9.52 -20.64 2.87
N LYS A 189 9.20 -19.70 3.78
CA LYS A 189 7.98 -19.75 4.60
C LYS A 189 6.71 -19.70 3.75
N GLU A 190 6.68 -18.89 2.70
CA GLU A 190 5.56 -18.82 1.77
C GLU A 190 5.37 -20.14 1.01
N LYS A 191 6.46 -20.75 0.53
CA LYS A 191 6.43 -22.06 -0.12
C LYS A 191 5.92 -23.16 0.81
N GLU A 192 6.38 -23.18 2.06
CA GLU A 192 5.91 -24.13 3.07
C GLU A 192 4.43 -23.93 3.39
N ALA A 193 4.00 -22.69 3.60
CA ALA A 193 2.60 -22.35 3.86
C ALA A 193 1.69 -22.75 2.68
N LEU A 194 2.14 -22.52 1.45
CA LEU A 194 1.41 -22.92 0.23
C LEU A 194 1.31 -24.45 0.12
N LYS A 195 2.39 -25.17 0.43
CA LYS A 195 2.39 -26.63 0.43
C LYS A 195 1.42 -27.21 1.46
N LEU A 196 1.44 -26.70 2.69
CA LEU A 196 0.51 -27.09 3.76
C LEU A 196 -0.95 -26.82 3.37
N LYS A 197 -1.22 -25.66 2.77
CA LYS A 197 -2.57 -25.31 2.28
C LYS A 197 -3.04 -26.27 1.19
N ASN A 198 -2.17 -26.62 0.24
CA ASN A 198 -2.49 -27.56 -0.83
C ASN A 198 -2.75 -28.97 -0.29
N GLU A 199 -1.95 -29.44 0.67
CA GLU A 199 -2.16 -30.73 1.33
C GLU A 199 -3.50 -30.79 2.10
N ALA A 200 -3.88 -29.69 2.78
CA ALA A 200 -5.16 -29.59 3.46
C ALA A 200 -6.34 -29.66 2.47
N ILE A 201 -6.27 -28.91 1.37
CA ILE A 201 -7.29 -28.93 0.30
C ILE A 201 -7.41 -30.33 -0.32
N GLN A 202 -6.28 -31.01 -0.57
CA GLN A 202 -6.30 -32.37 -1.11
C GLN A 202 -6.98 -33.37 -0.16
N LYS A 203 -6.70 -33.30 1.14
CA LYS A 203 -7.35 -34.15 2.16
C LYS A 203 -8.86 -33.90 2.21
N GLU A 204 -9.28 -32.65 2.14
CA GLU A 204 -10.70 -32.29 2.13
C GLU A 204 -11.41 -32.82 0.88
N LEU A 205 -10.80 -32.65 -0.30
CA LEU A 205 -11.32 -33.21 -1.55
C LEU A 205 -11.42 -34.74 -1.51
N GLU A 206 -10.43 -35.43 -0.94
CA GLU A 206 -10.46 -36.88 -0.78
C GLU A 206 -11.59 -37.33 0.16
N ASN A 207 -11.79 -36.64 1.28
CA ASN A 207 -12.89 -36.90 2.21
C ASN A 207 -14.25 -36.68 1.54
N ASN A 208 -14.41 -35.59 0.79
CA ASN A 208 -15.65 -35.31 0.06
C ASN A 208 -15.92 -36.38 -1.02
N ARG A 209 -14.88 -36.88 -1.70
CA ARG A 209 -15.02 -38.00 -2.66
C ARG A 209 -15.46 -39.30 -1.96
N LYS A 210 -14.90 -39.62 -0.80
CA LYS A 210 -15.30 -40.78 0.02
C LYS A 210 -16.74 -40.65 0.54
N LEU A 211 -17.14 -39.45 0.98
CA LEU A 211 -18.50 -39.18 1.39
C LEU A 211 -19.49 -39.32 0.22
N LEU A 212 -19.13 -38.81 -0.96
CA LEU A 212 -19.96 -38.93 -2.15
C LEU A 212 -20.11 -40.39 -2.60
N SER A 213 -19.04 -41.20 -2.53
CA SER A 213 -19.11 -42.61 -2.91
C SER A 213 -19.97 -43.43 -1.96
N THR A 214 -19.86 -43.19 -0.65
CA THR A 214 -20.69 -43.84 0.38
C THR A 214 -22.17 -43.48 0.27
N LYS A 215 -22.50 -42.20 0.03
CA LYS A 215 -23.89 -41.78 -0.24
C LYS A 215 -24.44 -42.44 -1.50
N LYS A 216 -23.65 -42.52 -2.57
CA LYS A 216 -24.04 -43.22 -3.81
C LYS A 216 -24.27 -44.72 -3.61
N SER A 217 -23.46 -45.40 -2.80
CA SER A 217 -23.68 -46.82 -2.50
C SER A 217 -24.96 -47.03 -1.69
N LEU A 218 -25.22 -46.15 -0.72
CA LEU A 218 -26.43 -46.20 0.10
C LEU A 218 -27.70 -45.91 -0.71
N LEU A 219 -27.63 -44.96 -1.64
CA LEU A 219 -28.70 -44.70 -2.61
C LEU A 219 -29.01 -45.95 -3.45
N ARG A 220 -27.99 -46.62 -3.98
CA ARG A 220 -28.16 -47.86 -4.76
C ARG A 220 -28.81 -48.97 -3.94
N GLU A 221 -28.41 -49.11 -2.68
CA GLU A 221 -29.01 -50.10 -1.77
C GLU A 221 -30.50 -49.79 -1.55
N LYS A 222 -30.84 -48.54 -1.24
CA LYS A 222 -32.24 -48.10 -1.07
C LYS A 222 -33.06 -48.27 -2.35
N ASP A 223 -32.51 -47.95 -3.52
CA ASP A 223 -33.17 -48.18 -4.80
C ASP A 223 -33.47 -49.66 -5.06
N ASN A 224 -32.56 -50.56 -4.69
CA ASN A 224 -32.78 -51.99 -4.80
C ASN A 224 -33.89 -52.45 -3.85
N VAL A 225 -33.87 -51.98 -2.60
CA VAL A 225 -34.95 -52.26 -1.64
C VAL A 225 -36.29 -51.74 -2.15
N LYS A 226 -36.33 -50.53 -2.73
CA LYS A 226 -37.54 -49.96 -3.33
C LYS A 226 -38.04 -50.85 -4.47
N LYS A 227 -37.18 -51.29 -5.38
CA LYS A 227 -37.55 -52.20 -6.47
C LYS A 227 -38.14 -53.51 -5.94
N ASP A 228 -37.50 -54.11 -4.93
CA ASP A 228 -37.99 -55.35 -4.31
C ASP A 228 -39.37 -55.15 -3.66
N LEU A 229 -39.58 -54.03 -2.97
CA LEU A 229 -40.88 -53.68 -2.38
C LEU A 229 -41.94 -53.41 -3.44
N LEU A 230 -41.59 -52.77 -4.56
CA LEU A 230 -42.51 -52.54 -5.68
C LEU A 230 -42.92 -53.86 -6.35
N ILE A 231 -41.98 -54.78 -6.56
CA ILE A 231 -42.28 -56.11 -7.09
C ILE A 231 -43.25 -56.84 -6.15
N LYS A 232 -42.96 -56.84 -4.84
CA LYS A 232 -43.86 -57.41 -3.82
C LYS A 232 -45.24 -56.76 -3.86
N LYS A 233 -45.31 -55.43 -3.90
CA LYS A 233 -46.56 -54.68 -4.00
C LYS A 233 -47.39 -55.14 -5.20
N VAL A 234 -46.80 -55.22 -6.39
CA VAL A 234 -47.49 -55.68 -7.61
C VAL A 234 -48.07 -57.09 -7.44
N THR A 235 -47.31 -58.01 -6.81
CA THR A 235 -47.82 -59.36 -6.56
C THR A 235 -48.99 -59.38 -5.58
N ILE A 236 -48.96 -58.53 -4.55
CA ILE A 236 -50.00 -58.42 -3.54
C ILE A 236 -51.25 -57.75 -4.12
N ASP A 237 -51.08 -56.69 -4.91
CA ASP A 237 -52.17 -55.98 -5.61
C ASP A 237 -52.92 -56.91 -6.56
N LYS A 238 -52.19 -57.79 -7.25
CA LYS A 238 -52.78 -58.83 -8.10
C LYS A 238 -53.64 -59.80 -7.28
N GLU A 239 -53.20 -60.19 -6.10
CA GLU A 239 -53.91 -61.10 -5.21
C GLU A 239 -55.16 -60.44 -4.58
N ALA A 240 -55.04 -59.17 -4.20
CA ALA A 240 -56.15 -58.35 -3.73
C ALA A 240 -57.20 -58.17 -4.83
N PHE A 241 -56.77 -57.90 -6.06
CA PHE A 241 -57.64 -57.79 -7.22
C PHE A 241 -58.40 -59.09 -7.52
N LYS A 242 -57.72 -60.25 -7.51
CA LYS A 242 -58.39 -61.56 -7.65
C LYS A 242 -59.45 -61.77 -6.57
N SER A 243 -59.10 -61.45 -5.31
CA SER A 243 -60.02 -61.58 -4.18
C SER A 243 -61.27 -60.70 -4.35
N TYR A 244 -61.08 -59.48 -4.85
CA TYR A 244 -62.18 -58.57 -5.19
C TYR A 244 -63.02 -59.09 -6.36
N GLN A 245 -62.41 -59.69 -7.39
CA GLN A 245 -63.16 -60.28 -8.52
C GLN A 245 -63.99 -61.49 -8.10
N ILE A 246 -63.45 -62.37 -7.25
CA ILE A 246 -64.19 -63.50 -6.69
C ILE A 246 -65.38 -62.99 -5.87
N PHE A 247 -65.17 -61.98 -5.03
CA PHE A 247 -66.26 -61.34 -4.27
C PHE A 247 -67.36 -60.77 -5.20
N LYS A 248 -66.97 -60.10 -6.28
CA LYS A 248 -67.91 -59.58 -7.28
C LYS A 248 -68.70 -60.70 -7.97
N LEU A 249 -68.02 -61.81 -8.30
CA LEU A 249 -68.64 -62.98 -8.90
C LEU A 249 -69.63 -63.64 -7.94
N ILE A 250 -69.27 -63.79 -6.65
CA ILE A 250 -70.15 -64.34 -5.61
C ILE A 250 -71.41 -63.48 -5.46
N ILE A 251 -71.28 -62.15 -5.43
CA ILE A 251 -72.44 -61.25 -5.39
C ILE A 251 -73.31 -61.44 -6.63
N GLY A 252 -72.70 -61.48 -7.82
CA GLY A 252 -73.42 -61.69 -9.08
C GLY A 252 -74.19 -63.02 -9.09
N LEU A 253 -73.55 -64.12 -8.70
CA LEU A 253 -74.18 -65.44 -8.59
C LEU A 253 -75.27 -65.46 -7.51
N SER A 254 -75.07 -64.79 -6.38
CA SER A 254 -76.08 -64.67 -5.32
C SER A 254 -77.33 -63.96 -5.82
N LEU A 255 -77.19 -62.91 -6.64
CA LEU A 255 -78.32 -62.21 -7.25
C LEU A 255 -79.04 -63.10 -8.27
N ILE A 256 -78.29 -63.77 -9.16
CA ILE A 256 -78.87 -64.69 -10.15
C ILE A 256 -79.61 -65.84 -9.45
N SER A 257 -79.01 -66.41 -8.40
CA SER A 257 -79.62 -67.48 -7.60
C SER A 257 -80.90 -67.02 -6.91
N LEU A 258 -80.94 -65.78 -6.40
CA LEU A 258 -82.16 -65.20 -5.82
C LEU A 258 -83.27 -65.10 -6.87
N TYR A 259 -82.98 -64.58 -8.07
CA TYR A 259 -83.96 -64.51 -9.16
C TYR A 259 -84.42 -65.90 -9.62
N ALA A 260 -83.51 -66.86 -9.77
CA ALA A 260 -83.85 -68.22 -10.13
C ALA A 260 -84.76 -68.90 -9.09
N LEU A 261 -84.52 -68.63 -7.79
CA LEU A 261 -85.38 -69.12 -6.70
C LEU A 261 -86.78 -68.51 -6.75
N ILE A 262 -86.90 -67.22 -7.06
CA ILE A 262 -88.20 -66.56 -7.29
C ILE A 262 -88.93 -67.23 -8.46
N CYS A 263 -88.26 -67.42 -9.60
CA CYS A 263 -88.82 -68.11 -10.76
C CYS A 263 -89.24 -69.56 -10.44
N PHE A 264 -88.45 -70.27 -9.63
CA PHE A 264 -88.78 -71.63 -9.19
C PHE A 264 -90.02 -71.67 -8.29
N ILE A 265 -90.17 -70.70 -7.39
CA ILE A 265 -91.38 -70.55 -6.55
C ILE A 265 -92.60 -70.28 -7.45
N ILE A 266 -92.47 -69.39 -8.44
CA ILE A 266 -93.51 -69.11 -9.44
C ILE A 266 -93.91 -70.34 -10.24
N TRP A 267 -92.94 -71.19 -10.58
CA TRP A 267 -93.24 -72.44 -11.27
C TRP A 267 -93.96 -73.46 -10.38
N LYS A 268 -93.67 -73.48 -9.08
CA LYS A 268 -94.23 -74.47 -8.13
C LYS A 268 -95.60 -74.07 -7.55
N MET A 269 -95.89 -72.79 -7.42
CA MET A 269 -97.12 -72.28 -6.80
C MET A 269 -97.95 -71.45 -7.80
N ASP A 270 -99.28 -71.54 -7.72
CA ASP A 270 -100.17 -70.79 -8.60
C ASP A 270 -99.98 -69.27 -8.47
N TRP A 271 -100.01 -68.58 -9.63
CA TRP A 271 -99.74 -67.14 -9.74
C TRP A 271 -100.63 -66.28 -8.81
N ASN A 272 -101.88 -66.67 -8.63
CA ASN A 272 -102.85 -65.95 -7.80
C ASN A 272 -102.44 -65.85 -6.32
N ILE A 273 -101.68 -66.82 -5.80
CA ILE A 273 -101.19 -66.78 -4.40
C ILE A 273 -99.94 -65.90 -4.32
N ILE A 274 -99.04 -65.99 -5.30
CA ILE A 274 -97.77 -65.26 -5.30
C ILE A 274 -97.97 -63.77 -5.53
N GLU A 275 -98.97 -63.37 -6.33
CA GLU A 275 -99.23 -61.98 -6.67
C GLU A 275 -99.40 -61.09 -5.42
N ALA A 276 -100.19 -61.52 -4.44
CA ALA A 276 -100.35 -60.77 -3.19
C ALA A 276 -99.01 -60.62 -2.43
N TRP A 277 -98.20 -61.68 -2.39
CA TRP A 277 -96.91 -61.67 -1.72
C TRP A 277 -95.86 -60.81 -2.45
N THR A 278 -95.86 -60.75 -3.78
CA THR A 278 -94.92 -59.91 -4.55
C THR A 278 -95.22 -58.42 -4.36
N TYR A 279 -96.50 -58.02 -4.29
CA TYR A 279 -96.87 -56.64 -3.96
C TYR A 279 -96.42 -56.24 -2.55
N VAL A 280 -96.68 -57.09 -1.55
CA VAL A 280 -96.24 -56.84 -0.17
C VAL A 280 -94.71 -56.77 -0.09
N ALA A 281 -94.00 -57.73 -0.70
CA ALA A 281 -92.55 -57.73 -0.74
C ALA A 281 -91.97 -56.52 -1.48
N GLY A 282 -92.59 -56.08 -2.58
CA GLY A 282 -92.19 -54.91 -3.34
C GLY A 282 -92.28 -53.62 -2.53
N ILE A 283 -93.36 -53.41 -1.79
CA ILE A 283 -93.54 -52.25 -0.92
C ILE A 283 -92.50 -52.26 0.22
N LEU A 284 -92.32 -53.42 0.88
CA LEU A 284 -91.36 -53.58 1.98
C LEU A 284 -89.91 -53.36 1.51
N LEU A 285 -89.49 -54.00 0.42
CA LEU A 285 -88.10 -53.98 -0.07
C LEU A 285 -87.73 -52.66 -0.77
N SER A 286 -88.65 -52.04 -1.52
CA SER A 286 -88.34 -50.81 -2.29
C SER A 286 -88.48 -49.54 -1.45
N ASN A 287 -89.45 -49.46 -0.54
CA ASN A 287 -89.77 -48.21 0.16
C ASN A 287 -89.31 -48.23 1.62
N LEU A 288 -89.67 -49.28 2.37
CA LEU A 288 -89.42 -49.31 3.81
C LEU A 288 -87.99 -49.73 4.15
N PHE A 289 -87.41 -50.68 3.42
CA PHE A 289 -86.06 -51.16 3.69
C PHE A 289 -84.97 -50.08 3.53
N PRO A 290 -84.97 -49.22 2.49
CA PRO A 290 -83.99 -48.14 2.37
C PRO A 290 -84.08 -47.10 3.49
N ILE A 291 -85.31 -46.73 3.87
CA ILE A 291 -85.58 -45.76 4.94
C ILE A 291 -85.10 -46.34 6.28
N PHE A 292 -85.40 -47.61 6.55
CA PHE A 292 -84.97 -48.31 7.76
C PHE A 292 -83.45 -48.45 7.85
N TYR A 293 -82.79 -48.81 6.75
CA TYR A 293 -81.32 -48.90 6.71
C TYR A 293 -80.66 -47.53 6.94
N LEU A 294 -81.20 -46.46 6.35
CA LEU A 294 -80.68 -45.11 6.53
C LEU A 294 -80.84 -44.63 7.98
N LEU A 295 -81.97 -44.94 8.64
CA LEU A 295 -82.20 -44.61 10.05
C LEU A 295 -81.23 -45.33 11.00
N ILE A 296 -80.87 -46.58 10.72
CA ILE A 296 -80.00 -47.37 11.62
C ILE A 296 -78.51 -47.09 11.37
N PHE A 297 -78.11 -47.00 10.11
CA PHE A 297 -76.69 -46.94 9.74
C PHE A 297 -76.21 -45.54 9.36
N GLU A 298 -77.11 -44.55 9.31
CA GLU A 298 -76.85 -43.15 8.93
C GLU A 298 -76.02 -43.04 7.63
N LYS A 299 -76.23 -43.99 6.71
CA LYS A 299 -75.44 -44.16 5.49
C LYS A 299 -76.35 -44.39 4.30
N ASP A 300 -76.04 -43.69 3.21
CA ASP A 300 -76.73 -43.91 1.94
C ASP A 300 -76.47 -45.33 1.41
N ILE A 301 -77.52 -45.96 0.89
CA ILE A 301 -77.42 -47.20 0.10
C ILE A 301 -76.92 -46.82 -1.30
N ASN A 302 -75.65 -46.49 -1.42
CA ASN A 302 -74.99 -46.28 -2.70
C ASN A 302 -74.16 -47.51 -3.08
N PRO A 303 -74.60 -48.33 -4.06
CA PRO A 303 -73.90 -49.55 -4.46
C PRO A 303 -72.47 -49.30 -4.92
N LYS A 304 -72.20 -48.18 -5.60
CA LYS A 304 -70.84 -47.83 -6.04
C LYS A 304 -69.94 -47.55 -4.84
N ARG A 305 -70.41 -46.75 -3.88
CA ARG A 305 -69.67 -46.44 -2.64
C ARG A 305 -69.41 -47.70 -1.81
N TYR A 306 -70.39 -48.60 -1.74
CA TYR A 306 -70.23 -49.89 -1.05
C TYR A 306 -69.14 -50.75 -1.70
N LEU A 307 -69.15 -50.89 -3.03
CA LEU A 307 -68.13 -51.66 -3.76
C LEU A 307 -66.73 -51.05 -3.60
N THR A 308 -66.59 -49.72 -3.67
CA THR A 308 -65.31 -49.04 -3.46
C THR A 308 -64.79 -49.26 -2.03
N ASN A 309 -65.64 -49.07 -1.01
CA ASN A 309 -65.26 -49.31 0.38
C ASN A 309 -64.89 -50.77 0.64
N ARG A 310 -65.58 -51.72 -0.01
CA ARG A 310 -65.24 -53.14 0.06
C ARG A 310 -63.92 -53.46 -0.62
N LYS A 311 -63.63 -52.85 -1.78
CA LYS A 311 -62.33 -52.97 -2.45
C LYS A 311 -61.21 -52.49 -1.53
N LEU A 312 -61.32 -51.28 -0.96
CA LEU A 312 -60.34 -50.74 -0.03
C LEU A 312 -60.11 -51.64 1.20
N LYS A 313 -61.17 -52.21 1.76
CA LYS A 313 -61.07 -53.17 2.88
C LYS A 313 -60.39 -54.48 2.47
N ILE A 314 -60.60 -54.96 1.24
CA ILE A 314 -59.94 -56.17 0.73
C ILE A 314 -58.47 -55.87 0.49
N ASP A 315 -58.14 -54.74 -0.12
CA ASP A 315 -56.77 -54.29 -0.34
C ASP A 315 -56.04 -54.17 1.01
N SER A 316 -56.62 -53.48 2.00
CA SER A 316 -56.02 -53.32 3.34
C SER A 316 -55.80 -54.65 4.07
N LYS A 317 -56.80 -55.55 4.05
CA LYS A 317 -56.66 -56.89 4.66
C LYS A 317 -55.62 -57.74 3.95
N THR A 318 -55.49 -57.60 2.64
CA THR A 318 -54.51 -58.34 1.86
C THR A 318 -53.11 -57.83 2.18
N TYR A 319 -52.90 -56.51 2.25
CA TYR A 319 -51.63 -55.94 2.72
C TYR A 319 -51.28 -56.37 4.14
N GLU A 320 -52.23 -56.37 5.08
CA GLU A 320 -52.03 -56.84 6.45
C GLU A 320 -51.65 -58.32 6.49
N LYS A 321 -52.34 -59.16 5.71
CA LYS A 321 -52.04 -60.60 5.59
C LYS A 321 -50.61 -60.87 5.10
N PHE A 322 -50.14 -60.09 4.13
CA PHE A 322 -48.77 -60.19 3.61
C PHE A 322 -47.76 -59.35 4.42
N LYS A 323 -48.18 -58.73 5.52
CA LYS A 323 -47.37 -57.83 6.36
C LYS A 323 -46.66 -56.75 5.54
N PHE A 324 -47.33 -56.23 4.51
CA PHE A 324 -46.80 -55.21 3.64
C PHE A 324 -47.16 -53.82 4.16
N ASP A 325 -46.14 -53.05 4.50
CA ASP A 325 -46.28 -51.70 5.03
C ASP A 325 -46.11 -50.67 3.90
N ILE A 326 -47.21 -50.00 3.57
CA ILE A 326 -47.24 -48.95 2.54
C ILE A 326 -46.55 -47.67 3.03
N GLU A 327 -46.67 -47.34 4.31
CA GLU A 327 -46.04 -46.16 4.89
C GLU A 327 -44.52 -46.29 4.85
N ARG A 328 -44.00 -47.50 5.11
CA ARG A 328 -42.57 -47.79 4.93
C ARG A 328 -42.08 -47.57 3.50
N LEU A 329 -42.87 -47.94 2.49
CA LEU A 329 -42.51 -47.68 1.10
C LEU A 329 -42.46 -46.17 0.82
N LYS A 330 -43.45 -45.42 1.29
CA LYS A 330 -43.52 -43.96 1.11
C LYS A 330 -42.37 -43.24 1.84
N ALA A 331 -42.05 -43.67 3.05
CA ALA A 331 -40.90 -43.16 3.81
C ALA A 331 -39.57 -43.43 3.06
N LEU A 332 -39.42 -44.63 2.49
CA LEU A 332 -38.25 -44.97 1.69
C LEU A 332 -38.14 -44.11 0.42
N GLU A 333 -39.25 -43.78 -0.23
CA GLU A 333 -39.26 -42.87 -1.38
C GLU A 333 -38.80 -41.46 -0.99
N GLN A 334 -39.30 -40.94 0.14
CA GLN A 334 -38.87 -39.65 0.66
C GLN A 334 -37.38 -39.65 1.02
N GLU A 335 -36.89 -40.69 1.69
CA GLU A 335 -35.46 -40.82 2.02
C GLU A 335 -34.56 -40.87 0.77
N ILE A 336 -35.03 -41.49 -0.32
CA ILE A 336 -34.30 -41.52 -1.60
C ILE A 336 -34.24 -40.12 -2.22
N ASP A 337 -35.36 -39.39 -2.19
CA ASP A 337 -35.42 -38.03 -2.72
C ASP A 337 -34.51 -37.07 -1.91
N ASP A 338 -34.54 -37.18 -0.58
CA ASP A 338 -33.67 -36.40 0.32
C ASP A 338 -32.19 -36.71 0.04
N LEU A 339 -31.81 -37.98 -0.11
CA LEU A 339 -30.45 -38.38 -0.45
C LEU A 339 -29.99 -37.88 -1.82
N ASN A 340 -30.89 -37.87 -2.82
CA ASN A 340 -30.57 -37.32 -4.13
C ASN A 340 -30.30 -35.81 -4.06
N ASN A 341 -31.11 -35.07 -3.29
CA ASN A 341 -30.90 -33.65 -3.05
C ASN A 341 -29.55 -33.38 -2.35
N GLU A 342 -29.24 -34.13 -1.29
CA GLU A 342 -27.96 -34.01 -0.59
C GLU A 342 -26.76 -34.32 -1.50
N ILE A 343 -26.87 -35.32 -2.38
CA ILE A 343 -25.81 -35.67 -3.34
C ILE A 343 -25.60 -34.52 -4.34
N ASP A 344 -26.68 -33.90 -4.81
CA ASP A 344 -26.58 -32.79 -5.76
C ASP A 344 -26.05 -31.50 -5.12
N GLU A 345 -26.36 -31.23 -3.86
CA GLU A 345 -25.73 -30.15 -3.08
C GLU A 345 -24.23 -30.38 -2.90
N LEU A 346 -23.81 -31.60 -2.53
CA LEU A 346 -22.40 -31.96 -2.40
C LEU A 346 -21.65 -31.83 -3.73
N LYS A 347 -22.27 -32.17 -4.86
CA LYS A 347 -21.68 -31.94 -6.18
C LYS A 347 -21.49 -30.46 -6.45
N LYS A 348 -22.51 -29.61 -6.21
CA LYS A 348 -22.43 -28.16 -6.42
C LYS A 348 -21.32 -27.53 -5.57
N ALA A 349 -21.23 -27.90 -4.30
CA ALA A 349 -20.16 -27.46 -3.40
C ALA A 349 -18.77 -27.90 -3.91
N SER A 350 -18.63 -29.13 -4.40
CA SER A 350 -17.37 -29.62 -4.96
C SER A 350 -16.93 -28.89 -6.24
N THR A 351 -17.88 -28.44 -7.07
CA THR A 351 -17.60 -27.68 -8.29
C THR A 351 -17.18 -26.24 -7.99
N GLN A 352 -17.77 -25.61 -6.96
CA GLN A 352 -17.40 -24.26 -6.53
C GLN A 352 -15.98 -24.18 -5.95
N HIS A 353 -15.44 -25.26 -5.39
CA HIS A 353 -14.05 -25.31 -4.91
C HIS A 353 -13.01 -25.61 -6.02
N MET A 354 -13.44 -25.97 -7.23
CA MET A 354 -12.55 -26.20 -8.38
C MET A 354 -12.39 -24.98 -9.31
N VAL A 355 -13.27 -23.98 -9.16
CA VAL A 355 -13.21 -22.68 -9.86
C VAL A 355 -12.56 -21.67 -8.93
#